data_AF-A0A4Q3N424-F1
#
_entry.id   AF-A0A4Q3N424-F1
#
_cell.length_a   1.000
_cell.length_b   1.000
_cell.length_c   1.000
_cell.angle_alpha   90.00
_cell.angle_beta   90.00
_cell.angle_gamma   90.00
#
_symmetry.space_group_name_H-M   'P 1'
#
loop_
_entity.id
_entity.type
_entity.pdbx_description
1 polymer ?
#
loop_
_entity_poly.entity_id
_entity_poly.type
_entity_poly.pdbx_seq_one_letter_code
_entity_poly.pdbx_strand_id
1 'polypeptide(L)'
;MDRRNFIRLAGGGMVAAATATTIGGCSFSSAYPASTVEAWSGPGAESEPRRRALAYALTAPNPHNRQAWIADLREPGVITLMVDRERLLPETDPFGRQVLIGQGTFLELLVVALAEQGLRGEVRLWPQGELPPALNDWDRRPVARVTVSQGAAKDPL
;
A
#
# COMPACT_ATOMS: atom_id res chain seq x y z
N MET A 1 6.92 56.60 -1.52
CA MET A 1 6.68 55.17 -1.25
C MET A 1 5.27 54.82 -1.68
N ASP A 2 5.14 53.84 -2.60
CA ASP A 2 3.89 53.53 -3.28
C ASP A 2 2.98 52.65 -2.40
N ARG A 3 1.84 53.20 -1.97
CA ARG A 3 0.91 52.58 -0.99
C ARG A 3 0.45 51.17 -1.43
N ARG A 4 0.42 50.91 -2.73
CA ARG A 4 0.02 49.63 -3.32
C ARG A 4 1.06 48.52 -3.08
N ASN A 5 2.35 48.86 -3.11
CA ASN A 5 3.42 47.90 -2.83
C ASN A 5 3.48 47.57 -1.33
N PHE A 6 3.21 48.54 -0.45
CA PHE A 6 3.11 48.29 0.99
C PHE A 6 1.98 47.32 1.34
N ILE A 7 0.78 47.50 0.77
CA ILE A 7 -0.36 46.60 1.03
C ILE A 7 -0.09 45.19 0.50
N ARG A 8 0.53 45.04 -0.67
CA ARG A 8 0.91 43.72 -1.22
C ARG A 8 1.94 43.01 -0.35
N LEU A 9 2.96 43.73 0.11
CA LEU A 9 4.05 43.16 0.91
C LEU A 9 3.58 42.82 2.33
N ALA A 10 2.87 43.74 2.99
CA ALA A 10 2.37 43.55 4.35
C ALA A 10 1.22 42.52 4.39
N GLY A 11 0.27 42.59 3.44
CA GLY A 11 -0.85 41.66 3.36
C GLY A 11 -0.42 40.25 2.92
N GLY A 12 0.43 40.15 1.89
CA GLY A 12 0.96 38.85 1.41
C GLY A 12 1.87 38.17 2.42
N GLY A 13 2.71 38.94 3.12
CA GLY A 13 3.60 38.42 4.17
C GLY A 13 2.84 37.91 5.41
N MET A 14 1.77 38.59 5.82
CA MET A 14 0.94 38.15 6.96
C MET A 14 0.15 36.87 6.66
N VAL A 15 -0.39 36.71 5.44
CA VAL A 15 -1.10 35.49 5.06
C VAL A 15 -0.14 34.30 5.02
N ALA A 16 1.03 34.44 4.39
CA ALA A 16 2.03 33.37 4.34
C ALA A 16 2.53 32.96 5.75
N ALA A 17 2.74 33.91 6.66
CA ALA A 17 3.16 33.63 8.03
C ALA A 17 2.07 32.94 8.88
N ALA A 18 0.79 33.32 8.68
CA ALA A 18 -0.33 32.73 9.40
C ALA A 18 -0.72 31.32 8.90
N THR A 19 -0.51 31.02 7.62
CA THR A 19 -0.81 29.70 7.04
C THR A 19 0.36 28.72 7.10
N ALA A 20 1.61 29.19 7.15
CA ALA A 20 2.79 28.30 7.24
C ALA A 20 2.93 27.62 8.61
N THR A 21 2.35 28.20 9.67
CA THR A 21 2.49 27.71 11.05
C THR A 21 1.31 26.86 11.53
N THR A 22 0.21 26.82 10.78
CA THR A 22 -1.05 26.19 11.21
C THR A 22 -1.40 24.91 10.46
N ILE A 23 -0.67 24.55 9.41
CA ILE A 23 -0.83 23.28 8.67
C ILE A 23 0.30 22.30 9.05
N GLY A 24 0.64 22.24 10.34
CA GLY A 24 1.43 21.14 10.88
C GLY A 24 0.51 19.95 11.14
N GLY A 25 0.27 19.10 10.14
CA GLY A 25 -0.32 17.78 10.37
C GLY A 25 0.43 17.02 11.49
N CYS A 26 -0.23 16.11 12.20
CA CYS A 26 0.34 15.42 13.36
C CYS A 26 1.70 14.72 13.09
N SER A 27 2.02 14.45 11.82
CA SER A 27 3.29 13.89 11.34
C SER A 27 4.50 14.85 11.42
N PHE A 28 4.29 16.15 11.63
CA PHE A 28 5.37 17.14 11.77
C PHE A 28 5.80 17.38 13.22
N SER A 29 5.19 16.69 14.18
CA SER A 29 5.66 16.70 15.56
C SER A 29 6.96 15.91 15.66
N SER A 30 8.00 16.48 16.28
CA SER A 30 9.26 15.78 16.57
C SER A 30 9.09 14.57 17.49
N ALA A 31 7.92 14.39 18.09
CA ALA A 31 7.54 13.22 18.86
C ALA A 31 6.96 12.07 18.01
N TYR A 32 6.74 12.26 16.69
CA TYR A 32 6.23 11.21 15.81
C TYR A 32 7.37 10.24 15.44
N PRO A 33 7.30 8.94 15.82
CA PRO A 33 8.39 8.00 15.53
C PRO A 33 8.57 7.83 14.01
N ALA A 34 9.83 7.90 13.55
CA ALA A 34 10.16 7.75 12.13
C ALA A 34 9.71 6.40 11.55
N SER A 35 9.72 5.34 12.38
CA SER A 35 9.23 4.00 11.99
C SER A 35 7.75 3.97 11.61
N THR A 36 6.94 4.90 12.11
CA THR A 36 5.51 4.96 11.80
C THR A 36 5.22 5.41 10.37
N VAL A 37 6.14 6.18 9.77
CA VAL A 37 6.02 6.66 8.37
C VAL A 37 6.95 5.94 7.40
N GLU A 38 7.78 5.02 7.88
CA GLU A 38 8.82 4.35 7.09
C GLU A 38 8.26 3.67 5.83
N ALA A 39 7.10 3.03 5.94
CA ALA A 39 6.44 2.38 4.81
C ALA A 39 6.10 3.34 3.65
N TRP A 40 5.90 4.64 3.94
CA TRP A 40 5.61 5.66 2.93
C TRP A 40 6.85 6.29 2.32
N SER A 41 8.04 6.00 2.84
CA SER A 41 9.31 6.44 2.25
C SER A 41 9.72 5.64 1.00
N GLY A 42 9.01 4.53 0.72
CA GLY A 42 9.30 3.64 -0.41
C GLY A 42 10.45 2.66 -0.16
N PRO A 43 10.83 1.85 -1.16
CA PRO A 43 11.75 0.71 -1.01
C PRO A 43 13.23 1.07 -0.82
N GLY A 44 13.60 2.36 -0.82
CA GLY A 44 14.99 2.79 -0.69
C GLY A 44 15.94 2.12 -1.69
N ALA A 45 17.00 1.48 -1.19
CA ALA A 45 18.02 0.79 -1.99
C ALA A 45 17.71 -0.70 -2.26
N GLU A 46 16.50 -1.18 -2.00
CA GLU A 46 16.11 -2.55 -2.35
C GLU A 46 16.29 -2.77 -3.87
N SER A 47 16.93 -3.88 -4.24
CA SER A 47 17.35 -4.18 -5.61
C SER A 47 16.51 -5.26 -6.26
N GLU A 48 15.88 -6.13 -5.47
CA GLU A 48 15.05 -7.21 -6.00
C GLU A 48 13.69 -6.65 -6.43
N PRO A 49 13.30 -6.74 -7.72
CA PRO A 49 12.14 -6.02 -8.22
C PRO A 49 10.80 -6.39 -7.59
N ARG A 50 10.62 -7.65 -7.16
CA ARG A 50 9.41 -8.10 -6.45
C ARG A 50 9.36 -7.51 -5.05
N ARG A 51 10.48 -7.48 -4.32
CA ARG A 51 10.58 -6.83 -3.00
C ARG A 51 10.32 -5.33 -3.10
N ARG A 52 10.85 -4.65 -4.12
CA ARG A 52 10.56 -3.24 -4.39
C ARG A 52 9.07 -3.01 -4.63
N ALA A 53 8.44 -3.83 -5.48
CA ALA A 53 7.01 -3.72 -5.75
C ALA A 53 6.16 -4.00 -4.50
N LEU A 54 6.56 -4.99 -3.71
CA LEU A 54 5.91 -5.33 -2.45
C LEU A 54 5.97 -4.18 -1.43
N ALA A 55 7.07 -3.42 -1.37
CA ALA A 55 7.16 -2.27 -0.47
C ALA A 55 6.04 -1.25 -0.73
N TYR A 56 5.67 -1.03 -1.99
CA TYR A 56 4.52 -0.21 -2.35
C TYR A 56 3.19 -0.90 -2.05
N ALA A 57 3.05 -2.19 -2.42
CA ALA A 57 1.83 -2.97 -2.16
C ALA A 57 1.47 -3.05 -0.67
N LEU A 58 2.46 -3.09 0.23
CA LEU A 58 2.28 -3.08 1.68
C LEU A 58 1.55 -1.82 2.20
N THR A 59 1.55 -0.73 1.43
CA THR A 59 0.83 0.51 1.78
C THR A 59 -0.66 0.46 1.43
N ALA A 60 -1.13 -0.64 0.83
CA ALA A 60 -2.52 -0.80 0.44
C ALA A 60 -3.47 -0.61 1.65
N PRO A 61 -4.62 0.05 1.46
CA PRO A 61 -5.61 0.16 2.52
C PRO A 61 -6.16 -1.22 2.87
N ASN A 62 -6.29 -1.50 4.16
CA ASN A 62 -6.84 -2.77 4.64
C ASN A 62 -7.65 -2.58 5.95
N PRO A 63 -8.59 -3.50 6.25
CA PRO A 63 -9.47 -3.37 7.41
C PRO A 63 -8.70 -3.18 8.72
N HIS A 64 -9.03 -2.10 9.42
CA HIS A 64 -8.39 -1.70 10.69
C HIS A 64 -6.86 -1.67 10.64
N ASN A 65 -6.28 -1.48 9.45
CA ASN A 65 -4.85 -1.54 9.21
C ASN A 65 -4.16 -2.83 9.73
N ARG A 66 -4.89 -3.96 9.78
CA ARG A 66 -4.35 -5.24 10.31
C ARG A 66 -3.29 -5.87 9.43
N GLN A 67 -3.27 -5.54 8.14
CA GLN A 67 -2.36 -6.04 7.10
C GLN A 67 -2.34 -7.58 7.05
N ALA A 68 -3.52 -8.19 6.87
CA ALA A 68 -3.73 -9.64 6.96
C ALA A 68 -3.28 -10.41 5.71
N TRP A 69 -2.09 -10.12 5.19
CA TRP A 69 -1.51 -10.73 3.98
C TRP A 69 -0.15 -11.37 4.27
N ILE A 70 0.15 -12.44 3.52
CA ILE A 70 1.47 -13.06 3.44
C ILE A 70 1.87 -13.12 1.98
N ALA A 71 2.97 -12.46 1.62
CA ALA A 71 3.60 -12.57 0.31
C ALA A 71 4.78 -13.53 0.37
N ASP A 72 4.68 -14.64 -0.35
CA ASP A 72 5.73 -15.66 -0.44
C ASP A 72 6.50 -15.53 -1.75
N LEU A 73 7.82 -15.39 -1.63
CA LEU A 73 8.79 -15.16 -2.71
C LEU A 73 9.72 -16.36 -2.97
N ARG A 74 9.48 -17.50 -2.32
CA ARG A 74 10.35 -18.68 -2.40
C ARG A 74 10.51 -19.22 -3.82
N GLU A 75 9.47 -19.09 -4.64
CA GLU A 75 9.52 -19.45 -6.05
C GLU A 75 10.08 -18.29 -6.89
N PRO A 76 11.13 -18.50 -7.72
CA PRO A 76 11.67 -17.47 -8.60
C PRO A 76 10.62 -16.92 -9.58
N GLY A 77 10.59 -15.59 -9.76
CA GLY A 77 9.66 -14.94 -10.69
C GLY A 77 8.19 -14.99 -10.28
N VAL A 78 7.88 -15.51 -9.09
CA VAL A 78 6.51 -15.66 -8.60
C VAL A 78 6.34 -14.97 -7.25
N ILE A 79 5.17 -14.39 -7.03
CA ILE A 79 4.70 -13.91 -5.74
C ILE A 79 3.41 -14.66 -5.42
N THR A 80 3.42 -15.46 -4.34
CA THR A 80 2.22 -16.17 -3.88
C THR A 80 1.61 -15.41 -2.72
N LEU A 81 0.36 -14.97 -2.87
CA LEU A 81 -0.36 -14.20 -1.86
C LEU A 81 -1.32 -15.13 -1.10
N MET A 82 -1.27 -15.07 0.22
CA MET A 82 -2.15 -15.79 1.14
C MET A 82 -2.71 -14.84 2.19
N VAL A 83 -3.82 -15.22 2.81
CA VAL A 83 -4.33 -14.54 4.00
C VAL A 83 -3.49 -14.90 5.22
N ASP A 84 -3.08 -13.90 5.99
CA ASP A 84 -2.57 -14.12 7.35
C ASP A 84 -3.75 -14.30 8.33
N ARG A 85 -4.01 -15.57 8.69
CA ARG A 85 -5.15 -15.93 9.54
C ARG A 85 -5.02 -15.42 10.97
N GLU A 86 -3.81 -15.15 11.46
CA GLU A 86 -3.57 -14.62 12.80
C GLU A 86 -3.98 -13.14 12.92
N ARG A 87 -4.22 -12.48 11.78
CA ARG A 87 -4.59 -11.06 11.70
C ARG A 87 -6.08 -10.85 11.39
N LEU A 88 -6.86 -11.92 11.28
CA LEU A 88 -8.31 -11.85 11.08
C LEU A 88 -9.03 -11.25 12.28
N LEU A 89 -10.20 -10.67 12.01
CA LEU A 89 -11.08 -10.08 13.02
C LEU A 89 -12.49 -10.69 12.88
N PRO A 90 -12.72 -11.92 13.39
CA PRO A 90 -13.99 -12.63 13.18
C PRO A 90 -15.22 -11.86 13.69
N GLU A 91 -15.06 -11.06 14.75
CA GLU A 91 -16.15 -10.27 15.32
C GLU A 91 -16.61 -9.11 14.41
N THR A 92 -15.69 -8.51 13.63
CA THR A 92 -16.00 -7.37 12.76
C THR A 92 -16.13 -7.74 11.29
N ASP A 93 -15.57 -8.88 10.87
CA ASP A 93 -15.64 -9.40 9.51
C ASP A 93 -15.92 -10.92 9.50
N PRO A 94 -17.09 -11.38 9.99
CA PRO A 94 -17.38 -12.81 10.23
C PRO A 94 -17.35 -13.70 8.96
N PHE A 95 -17.42 -13.08 7.78
CA PHE A 95 -17.38 -13.77 6.48
C PHE A 95 -16.06 -13.51 5.73
N GLY A 96 -15.13 -12.76 6.31
CA GLY A 96 -13.85 -12.43 5.67
C GLY A 96 -13.95 -11.52 4.44
N ARG A 97 -15.11 -10.88 4.20
CA ARG A 97 -15.34 -10.04 3.01
C ARG A 97 -14.38 -8.86 2.98
N GLN A 98 -14.21 -8.19 4.11
CA GLN A 98 -13.36 -7.01 4.18
C GLN A 98 -11.89 -7.40 3.99
N VAL A 99 -11.46 -8.52 4.57
CA VAL A 99 -10.11 -9.04 4.38
C VAL A 99 -9.84 -9.37 2.92
N LEU A 100 -10.78 -10.03 2.22
CA LEU A 100 -10.63 -10.33 0.79
C LEU A 100 -10.60 -9.08 -0.08
N ILE A 101 -11.40 -8.05 0.24
CA ILE A 101 -11.29 -6.73 -0.42
C ILE A 101 -9.88 -6.16 -0.23
N GLY A 102 -9.31 -6.27 0.99
CA GLY A 102 -7.93 -5.87 1.28
C GLY A 102 -6.87 -6.67 0.51
N GLN A 103 -7.10 -7.94 0.21
CA GLN A 103 -6.22 -8.70 -0.68
C GLN A 103 -6.27 -8.16 -2.11
N GLY A 104 -7.46 -7.76 -2.58
CA GLY A 104 -7.65 -7.14 -3.90
C GLY A 104 -6.93 -5.80 -4.03
N THR A 105 -7.03 -4.93 -3.02
CA THR A 105 -6.30 -3.63 -3.02
C THR A 105 -4.79 -3.85 -3.02
N PHE A 106 -4.30 -4.81 -2.25
CA PHE A 106 -2.89 -5.20 -2.25
C PHE A 106 -2.42 -5.65 -3.63
N LEU A 107 -3.20 -6.52 -4.31
CA LEU A 107 -2.86 -7.03 -5.65
C LEU A 107 -2.81 -5.91 -6.68
N GLU A 108 -3.74 -4.97 -6.63
CA GLU A 108 -3.76 -3.83 -7.55
C GLU A 108 -2.50 -2.97 -7.41
N LEU A 109 -2.17 -2.55 -6.17
CA LEU A 109 -0.96 -1.76 -5.92
C LEU A 109 0.31 -2.53 -6.33
N LEU A 110 0.33 -3.85 -6.12
CA LEU A 110 1.44 -4.69 -6.55
C LEU A 110 1.61 -4.69 -8.07
N VAL A 111 0.52 -4.83 -8.82
CA VAL A 111 0.56 -4.82 -10.29
C VAL A 111 1.03 -3.46 -10.81
N VAL A 112 0.51 -2.36 -10.28
CA VAL A 112 0.96 -1.00 -10.62
C VAL A 112 2.44 -0.81 -10.30
N ALA A 113 2.89 -1.25 -9.12
CA ALA A 113 4.29 -1.11 -8.72
C ALA A 113 5.26 -2.00 -9.52
N LEU A 114 4.80 -3.13 -10.05
CA LEU A 114 5.54 -3.93 -11.02
C LEU A 114 5.60 -3.21 -12.38
N ALA A 115 4.48 -2.68 -12.86
CA ALA A 115 4.39 -1.95 -14.12
C ALA A 115 5.30 -0.72 -14.15
N GLU A 116 5.42 0.01 -13.04
CA GLU A 116 6.36 1.13 -12.88
C GLU A 116 7.83 0.75 -13.10
N GLN A 117 8.16 -0.53 -12.91
CA GLN A 117 9.47 -1.12 -13.14
C GLN A 117 9.59 -1.77 -14.53
N GLY A 118 8.58 -1.65 -15.40
CA GLY A 118 8.53 -2.32 -16.71
C GLY A 118 8.21 -3.82 -16.63
N LEU A 119 7.78 -4.31 -15.45
CA LEU A 119 7.46 -5.71 -15.20
C LEU A 119 5.96 -5.95 -15.26
N ARG A 120 5.57 -7.00 -15.96
CA ARG A 120 4.19 -7.49 -16.00
C ARG A 120 3.95 -8.47 -14.87
N GLY A 121 3.01 -8.15 -13.99
CA GLY A 121 2.46 -9.09 -13.00
C GLY A 121 1.19 -9.74 -13.53
N GLU A 122 1.26 -10.99 -13.97
CA GLU A 122 0.08 -11.76 -14.35
C GLU A 122 -0.57 -12.39 -13.11
N VAL A 123 -1.74 -11.89 -12.73
CA VAL A 123 -2.47 -12.34 -11.54
C VAL A 123 -3.38 -13.52 -11.89
N ARG A 124 -3.13 -14.67 -11.25
CA ARG A 124 -4.05 -15.80 -11.22
C ARG A 124 -4.70 -15.90 -9.85
N LEU A 125 -5.99 -15.59 -9.77
CA LEU A 125 -6.78 -15.76 -8.55
C LEU A 125 -7.08 -17.24 -8.28
N TRP A 126 -7.19 -17.59 -7.00
CA TRP A 126 -7.67 -18.90 -6.52
C TRP A 126 -6.99 -20.10 -7.19
N PRO A 127 -5.65 -20.16 -7.27
CA PRO A 127 -4.94 -21.21 -8.00
C PRO A 127 -5.20 -22.63 -7.45
N GLN A 128 -5.71 -22.74 -6.22
CA GLN A 128 -6.07 -23.99 -5.54
C GLN A 128 -7.55 -24.02 -5.11
N GLY A 129 -8.40 -23.21 -5.76
CA GLY A 129 -9.81 -23.03 -5.40
C GLY A 129 -10.03 -21.90 -4.39
N GLU A 130 -11.28 -21.47 -4.29
CA GLU A 130 -11.70 -20.39 -3.40
C GLU A 130 -11.61 -20.80 -1.92
N LEU A 131 -11.55 -19.80 -1.05
CA LEU A 131 -11.70 -20.00 0.39
C LEU A 131 -13.16 -20.32 0.71
N PRO A 132 -13.42 -21.19 1.71
CA PRO A 132 -14.79 -21.52 2.10
C PRO A 132 -15.51 -20.30 2.73
N PRO A 133 -16.86 -20.27 2.73
CA PRO A 133 -17.61 -19.12 3.25
C PRO A 133 -17.40 -18.84 4.74
N ALA A 134 -17.12 -19.88 5.54
CA ALA A 134 -16.90 -19.75 6.97
C ALA A 134 -15.41 -19.52 7.27
N LEU A 135 -15.10 -18.47 8.04
CA LEU A 135 -13.71 -18.12 8.40
C LEU A 135 -12.95 -19.25 9.10
N ASN A 136 -13.63 -20.04 9.94
CA ASN A 136 -12.99 -21.14 10.69
C ASN A 136 -12.47 -22.25 9.78
N ASP A 137 -13.00 -22.35 8.56
CA ASP A 137 -12.62 -23.36 7.57
C ASP A 137 -11.49 -22.85 6.64
N TRP A 138 -11.01 -21.60 6.83
CA TRP A 138 -9.93 -21.05 6.02
C TRP A 138 -8.61 -21.76 6.31
N ASP A 139 -8.00 -22.34 5.29
CA ASP A 139 -6.66 -22.91 5.33
C ASP A 139 -5.61 -21.92 4.80
N ARG A 140 -4.43 -22.41 4.47
CA ARG A 140 -3.30 -21.59 3.96
C ARG A 140 -3.23 -21.55 2.44
N ARG A 141 -4.29 -21.93 1.73
CA ARG A 141 -4.28 -21.90 0.26
C ARG A 141 -4.07 -20.47 -0.25
N PRO A 142 -3.40 -20.29 -1.39
CA PRO A 142 -3.21 -18.96 -1.95
C PRO A 142 -4.53 -18.32 -2.40
N VAL A 143 -4.68 -17.02 -2.13
CA VAL A 143 -5.74 -16.21 -2.75
C VAL A 143 -5.36 -15.83 -4.18
N ALA A 144 -4.06 -15.65 -4.42
CA ALA A 144 -3.55 -15.32 -5.74
C ALA A 144 -2.11 -15.79 -5.92
N ARG A 145 -1.74 -16.00 -7.18
CA ARG A 145 -0.35 -16.21 -7.61
C ARG A 145 -0.06 -15.22 -8.73
N VAL A 146 0.97 -14.41 -8.54
CA VAL A 146 1.41 -13.39 -9.50
C VAL A 146 2.68 -13.89 -10.17
N THR A 147 2.62 -14.09 -11.49
CA THR A 147 3.80 -14.47 -12.29
C THR A 147 4.39 -13.20 -12.89
N VAL A 148 5.69 -12.97 -12.66
CA VAL A 148 6.39 -11.75 -13.06
C VAL A 148 7.19 -12.01 -14.33
N SER A 149 6.95 -11.18 -15.33
CA SER A 149 7.64 -11.21 -16.62
C SER A 149 7.99 -9.80 -17.09
N GLN A 150 8.78 -9.67 -18.15
CA GLN A 150 9.13 -8.38 -18.73
C GLN A 150 8.00 -7.84 -19.62
N GLY A 151 7.99 -6.52 -19.85
CA GLY A 151 7.21 -5.91 -20.93
C GLY A 151 5.84 -5.37 -20.52
N ALA A 152 5.70 -4.86 -19.29
CA ALA A 152 4.56 -4.01 -18.96
C ALA A 152 4.79 -2.57 -19.41
N ALA A 153 3.74 -1.93 -19.91
CA ALA A 153 3.68 -0.48 -19.95
C ALA A 153 3.35 0.03 -18.54
N LYS A 154 3.85 1.22 -18.21
CA LYS A 154 3.48 1.92 -16.97
C LYS A 154 1.98 2.17 -16.94
N ASP A 155 1.39 2.06 -15.76
CA ASP A 155 -0.01 2.44 -15.56
C ASP A 155 -0.13 3.97 -15.71
N PRO A 156 -1.14 4.50 -16.44
CA PRO A 156 -1.32 5.93 -16.60
C PRO A 156 -1.85 6.66 -15.35
N LEU A 157 -2.30 5.93 -14.31
CA LEU A 157 -2.70 6.48 -13.01
C LEU A 157 -1.48 6.80 -12.13
#